data_AF-A0AA97K5P2-F1
#
_entry.id   AF-A0AA97K5P2-F1
#
_cell.length_a   1.000
_cell.length_b   1.000
_cell.length_c   1.000
_cell.angle_alpha   90.00
_cell.angle_beta   90.00
_cell.angle_gamma   90.00
#
_symmetry.space_group_name_H-M   'P 1'
#
loop_
_entity.id
_entity.type
_entity.pdbx_description
1 polymer ?
#
loop_
_entity_poly.entity_id
_entity_poly.type
_entity_poly.pdbx_seq_one_letter_code
_entity_poly.pdbx_strand_id
1 'polypeptide(L)'
;MFKRLAKQLIQELDSEKKLIPLTSLAYAENFRPLSLVTKDQSKLPWHSRKYSPTPFKLADILPEGETMEIELKHSEPLLFSANVCKKSGARLNLKIRSAGMDIGGLGATCLSTSPMSVRKTYVDTRDLWKVKKTSLSLIQQKYPKLQFYVVTEVFEIMEPLLIEEIVQGGGKGEVTAVEIFKIQGLDSRMKRKYLQIPCGTVVAYVVEKLQTPEDNLTLYCLRLRAVSVTSLTYDAFQDELGSSLTAVQQVKDTVKEAYEPLTCLSQALKIHFLEFFGIFLQDGDVASTVQSVLELSLAGDIADRSMLAMLNEDFRPQVETLLSHLGIFQAIKGRESRDLWGPAHFLCSSLDDLDYEIMPLLEATLEKKKIAKHLEIMAGVLEWILSGEEGSVFASPLHSLTDEEADLAAEMLQICGLDSETRKGSIIYLWNNEARSELAALYSSLYALQILSG
;
A
#
# COMPACT_ATOMS: atom_id res chain seq x y z
N MET A 1 -11.82 2.33 -1.76
CA MET A 1 -12.39 3.70 -1.81
C MET A 1 -11.52 4.75 -1.10
N PHE A 2 -11.42 4.77 0.24
CA PHE A 2 -10.73 5.84 0.99
C PHE A 2 -9.23 5.99 0.66
N LYS A 3 -8.44 4.89 0.69
CA LYS A 3 -7.01 4.87 0.32
C LYS A 3 -6.73 5.57 -1.02
N ARG A 4 -7.61 5.38 -2.02
CA ARG A 4 -7.49 5.99 -3.35
C ARG A 4 -7.71 7.51 -3.30
N LEU A 5 -8.75 7.95 -2.58
CA LEU A 5 -8.99 9.39 -2.38
C LEU A 5 -7.79 10.06 -1.70
N ALA A 6 -7.24 9.43 -0.67
CA ALA A 6 -6.08 9.96 0.05
C ALA A 6 -4.84 10.09 -0.84
N LYS A 7 -4.55 9.07 -1.67
CA LYS A 7 -3.46 9.14 -2.65
C LYS A 7 -3.65 10.25 -3.67
N GLN A 8 -4.86 10.40 -4.21
CA GLN A 8 -5.18 11.46 -5.19
C GLN A 8 -5.02 12.86 -4.61
N LEU A 9 -5.45 13.05 -3.36
CA LEU A 9 -5.26 14.32 -2.67
C LEU A 9 -3.77 14.67 -2.54
N ILE A 10 -2.93 13.71 -2.17
CA ILE A 10 -1.49 13.93 -2.00
C ILE A 10 -0.80 14.26 -3.33
N GLN A 11 -1.17 13.57 -4.42
CA GLN A 11 -0.63 13.84 -5.75
C GLN A 11 -0.80 15.29 -6.19
N GLU A 12 -1.90 15.94 -5.78
CA GLU A 12 -2.17 17.35 -6.11
C GLU A 12 -1.55 18.34 -5.10
N LEU A 13 -1.36 17.93 -3.84
CA LEU A 13 -0.96 18.84 -2.76
C LEU A 13 0.54 18.83 -2.42
N ASP A 14 1.26 17.75 -2.70
CA ASP A 14 2.59 17.53 -2.11
C ASP A 14 3.70 17.35 -3.13
N SER A 15 4.21 18.47 -3.64
CA SER A 15 5.42 18.48 -4.47
C SER A 15 6.68 18.04 -3.71
N GLU A 16 6.70 18.14 -2.38
CA GLU A 16 7.87 17.84 -1.54
C GLU A 16 7.91 16.38 -1.06
N LYS A 17 6.89 15.57 -1.35
CA LYS A 17 6.78 14.13 -1.04
C LYS A 17 6.99 13.83 0.45
N LYS A 18 6.46 14.67 1.34
CA LYS A 18 6.49 14.52 2.81
C LYS A 18 5.21 13.91 3.37
N LEU A 19 4.06 14.18 2.74
CA LEU A 19 2.75 13.68 3.16
C LEU A 19 2.66 12.18 2.96
N ILE A 20 2.06 11.51 3.95
CA ILE A 20 1.79 10.09 3.95
C ILE A 20 0.27 9.90 3.88
N PRO A 21 -0.26 9.14 2.90
CA PRO A 21 -1.68 8.87 2.82
C PRO A 21 -2.14 7.99 3.97
N LEU A 22 -3.25 8.36 4.59
CA LEU A 22 -3.93 7.47 5.51
C LEU A 22 -4.62 6.36 4.70
N THR A 23 -4.28 5.11 4.98
CA THR A 23 -4.75 3.95 4.22
C THR A 23 -6.06 3.38 4.75
N SER A 24 -6.42 3.64 6.00
CA SER A 24 -7.61 3.10 6.67
C SER A 24 -8.32 4.13 7.54
N LEU A 25 -9.65 4.19 7.41
CA LEU A 25 -10.52 5.02 8.25
C LEU A 25 -10.59 4.54 9.70
N ALA A 26 -10.37 3.24 9.94
CA ALA A 26 -10.47 2.64 11.28
C ALA A 26 -9.49 3.28 12.27
N TYR A 27 -8.38 3.83 11.76
CA TYR A 27 -7.32 4.43 12.56
C TYR A 27 -7.26 5.95 12.44
N ALA A 28 -8.19 6.60 11.74
CA ALA A 28 -8.11 8.05 11.47
C ALA A 28 -7.95 8.90 12.74
N GLU A 29 -8.62 8.49 13.82
CA GLU A 29 -8.52 9.14 15.13
C GLU A 29 -7.12 9.03 15.76
N ASN A 30 -6.39 7.95 15.48
CA ASN A 30 -5.04 7.72 15.98
C ASN A 30 -3.96 8.51 15.22
N PHE A 31 -4.30 9.11 14.07
CA PHE A 31 -3.40 9.95 13.28
C PHE A 31 -3.71 11.44 13.40
N ARG A 32 -4.45 11.86 14.44
CA ARG A 32 -4.60 13.28 14.77
C ARG A 32 -3.25 13.91 15.17
N PRO A 33 -3.11 15.25 15.06
CA PRO A 33 -1.93 15.95 15.55
C PRO A 33 -1.60 15.57 17.00
N LEU A 34 -0.30 15.46 17.30
CA LEU A 34 0.25 15.07 18.59
C LEU A 34 0.01 13.61 19.01
N SER A 35 -0.63 12.78 18.17
CA SER A 35 -0.67 11.34 18.40
C SER A 35 0.71 10.71 18.19
N LEU A 36 1.01 9.66 18.95
CA LEU A 36 2.23 8.88 18.80
C LEU A 36 1.97 7.68 17.87
N VAL A 37 2.90 7.47 16.95
CA VAL A 37 2.89 6.36 16.01
C VAL A 37 4.24 5.66 16.04
N THR A 38 4.27 4.40 15.65
CA THR A 38 5.51 3.64 15.49
C THR A 38 5.75 3.35 14.03
N LYS A 39 7.00 3.44 13.58
CA LYS A 39 7.35 2.99 12.23
C LYS A 39 7.13 1.48 12.14
N ASP A 40 6.39 1.06 11.13
CA ASP A 40 6.21 -0.35 10.83
C ASP A 40 7.58 -0.96 10.50
N GLN A 41 7.93 -2.04 11.19
CA GLN A 41 9.17 -2.78 10.93
C GLN A 41 8.95 -3.74 9.75
N SER A 42 8.38 -3.22 8.68
CA SER A 42 8.12 -4.02 7.50
C SER A 42 9.42 -4.63 6.99
N LYS A 43 9.42 -5.94 6.79
CA LYS A 43 10.53 -6.66 6.15
C LYS A 43 10.62 -6.37 4.65
N LEU A 44 9.67 -5.61 4.09
CA LEU A 44 9.64 -5.32 2.66
C LEU A 44 10.51 -4.09 2.36
N PRO A 45 11.51 -4.20 1.48
CA PRO A 45 12.46 -3.13 1.21
C PRO A 45 11.82 -1.95 0.47
N TRP A 46 10.63 -2.12 -0.10
CA TRP A 46 9.88 -1.07 -0.79
C TRP A 46 8.90 -0.30 0.11
N HIS A 47 8.79 -0.67 1.39
CA HIS A 47 8.01 0.06 2.38
C HIS A 47 8.81 1.18 3.02
N SER A 48 8.84 2.34 2.38
CA SER A 48 9.60 3.46 2.91
C SER A 48 8.90 4.18 4.07
N ARG A 49 7.55 4.17 4.17
CA ARG A 49 6.79 5.03 5.11
C ARG A 49 5.44 4.47 5.59
N LYS A 50 5.41 3.27 6.17
CA LYS A 50 4.21 2.81 6.93
C LYS A 50 4.40 3.10 8.42
N TYR A 51 3.39 3.71 9.03
CA TYR A 51 3.32 3.96 10.46
C TYR A 51 2.09 3.28 11.03
N SER A 52 2.26 2.64 12.18
CA SER A 52 1.19 1.98 12.90
C SER A 52 0.70 2.87 14.04
N PRO A 53 -0.61 2.97 14.25
CA PRO A 53 -1.19 3.77 15.32
C PRO A 53 -0.80 3.21 16.68
N THR A 54 -0.65 4.08 17.67
CA THR A 54 -0.55 3.68 19.08
C THR A 54 -1.71 4.28 19.86
N PRO A 55 -2.04 3.76 21.07
CA PRO A 55 -3.02 4.38 21.94
C PRO A 55 -2.48 5.65 22.63
N PHE A 56 -1.19 5.98 22.46
CA PHE A 56 -0.53 7.07 23.17
C PHE A 56 -0.55 8.36 22.38
N LYS A 57 -0.68 9.48 23.09
CA LYS A 57 -0.49 10.85 22.60
C LYS A 57 0.72 11.47 23.26
N LEU A 58 1.20 12.58 22.70
CA LEU A 58 2.31 13.34 23.25
C LEU A 58 2.04 13.78 24.70
N ALA A 59 0.78 14.10 25.04
CA ALA A 59 0.39 14.45 26.39
C ALA A 59 0.60 13.31 27.41
N ASP A 60 0.46 12.05 26.98
CA ASP A 60 0.59 10.88 27.85
C ASP A 60 2.05 10.59 28.22
N ILE A 61 3.00 11.23 27.52
CA ILE A 61 4.44 11.13 27.78
C ILE A 61 5.01 12.41 28.38
N LEU A 62 4.18 13.34 28.86
CA LEU A 62 4.68 14.50 29.61
C LEU A 62 4.94 14.11 31.08
N PRO A 63 5.91 14.74 31.76
CA PRO A 63 6.09 14.54 33.21
C PRO A 63 4.79 14.83 33.97
N GLU A 64 4.51 14.08 35.05
CA GLU A 64 3.35 14.34 35.90
C GLU A 64 3.32 15.80 36.39
N GLY A 65 2.22 16.49 36.11
CA GLY A 65 2.01 17.90 36.48
C GLY A 65 2.49 18.93 35.45
N GLU A 66 3.12 18.53 34.35
CA GLU A 66 3.42 19.43 33.23
C GLU A 66 2.30 19.35 32.18
N THR A 67 1.61 20.48 31.96
CA THR A 67 0.69 20.66 30.81
C THR A 67 1.41 21.43 29.73
N MET A 68 1.50 20.86 28.53
CA MET A 68 2.06 21.53 27.37
C MET A 68 0.92 22.12 26.54
N GLU A 69 0.77 23.44 26.58
CA GLU A 69 -0.16 24.14 25.69
C GLU A 69 0.50 24.25 24.31
N ILE A 70 0.36 23.18 23.52
CA ILE A 70 0.77 23.19 22.13
C ILE A 70 -0.41 23.72 21.32
N GLU A 71 -0.27 24.93 20.78
CA GLU A 71 -1.26 25.52 19.91
C GLU A 71 -1.25 24.84 18.53
N LEU A 72 -2.41 24.35 18.11
CA LEU A 72 -2.61 23.84 16.75
C LEU A 72 -2.86 25.01 15.82
N LYS A 73 -2.05 25.11 14.78
CA LYS A 73 -2.21 26.09 13.70
C LYS A 73 -3.00 25.46 12.56
N HIS A 74 -3.78 26.28 11.87
CA HIS A 74 -4.61 25.85 10.76
C HIS A 74 -4.32 26.70 9.53
N SER A 75 -4.23 26.08 8.36
CA SER A 75 -4.22 26.79 7.08
C SER A 75 -5.63 27.25 6.70
N GLU A 76 -5.70 28.10 5.68
CA GLU A 76 -6.97 28.30 4.98
C GLU A 76 -7.45 26.97 4.36
N PRO A 77 -8.77 26.69 4.39
CA PRO A 77 -9.32 25.50 3.75
C PRO A 77 -9.18 25.58 2.24
N LEU A 78 -8.84 24.45 1.64
CA LEU A 78 -8.72 24.25 0.20
C LEU A 78 -9.93 23.46 -0.30
N LEU A 79 -10.40 23.76 -1.51
CA LEU A 79 -11.45 22.97 -2.16
C LEU A 79 -10.81 21.96 -3.12
N PHE A 80 -11.10 20.69 -2.91
CA PHE A 80 -10.60 19.59 -3.71
C PHE A 80 -11.77 18.77 -4.25
N SER A 81 -11.71 18.34 -5.51
CA SER A 81 -12.69 17.40 -6.07
C SER A 81 -11.97 16.34 -6.89
N ALA A 82 -12.17 15.07 -6.58
CA ALA A 82 -11.66 13.96 -7.37
C ALA A 82 -12.81 13.23 -8.05
N ASN A 83 -12.85 13.32 -9.38
CA ASN A 83 -13.71 12.49 -10.21
C ASN A 83 -12.80 11.70 -11.14
N VAL A 84 -12.72 10.39 -10.93
CA VAL A 84 -11.88 9.51 -11.74
C VAL A 84 -12.72 8.34 -12.23
N CYS A 85 -12.83 8.22 -13.55
CA CYS A 85 -13.36 7.03 -14.20
C CYS A 85 -12.20 6.35 -14.93
N LYS A 86 -11.99 5.08 -14.59
CA LYS A 86 -11.06 4.19 -15.29
C LYS A 86 -11.87 3.22 -16.15
N LYS A 87 -11.45 3.08 -17.40
CA LYS A 87 -11.79 1.95 -18.25
C LYS A 87 -10.55 1.06 -18.31
N SER A 88 -10.71 -0.26 -18.41
CA SER A 88 -9.59 -1.13 -18.77
C SER A 88 -8.91 -0.58 -20.03
N GLY A 89 -7.64 -0.17 -19.92
CA GLY A 89 -6.84 0.38 -21.02
C GLY A 89 -6.67 1.91 -21.08
N ALA A 90 -7.32 2.74 -20.24
CA ALA A 90 -6.98 4.17 -20.14
C ALA A 90 -7.52 4.87 -18.87
N ARG A 91 -6.65 5.61 -18.15
CA ARG A 91 -7.02 6.69 -17.22
C ARG A 91 -7.60 7.87 -18.01
N LEU A 92 -8.87 8.20 -17.77
CA LEU A 92 -9.47 9.43 -18.31
C LEU A 92 -9.66 10.44 -17.17
N ASN A 93 -8.78 11.44 -17.11
CA ASN A 93 -9.00 12.65 -16.32
C ASN A 93 -10.08 13.50 -16.99
N LEU A 94 -11.35 13.12 -16.81
CA LEU A 94 -12.48 13.82 -17.39
C LEU A 94 -12.92 14.98 -16.48
N LYS A 95 -12.63 16.21 -16.91
CA LYS A 95 -13.53 17.33 -16.65
C LYS A 95 -14.85 16.98 -17.34
N ILE A 96 -15.84 16.56 -16.55
CA ILE A 96 -17.13 16.05 -17.03
C ILE A 96 -17.82 17.13 -17.88
N ARG A 97 -17.67 17.02 -19.21
CA ARG A 97 -18.63 17.52 -20.18
C ARG A 97 -19.06 16.33 -21.03
N SER A 98 -20.38 16.18 -21.09
CA SER A 98 -21.17 15.12 -21.74
C SER A 98 -20.59 14.63 -23.09
N ALA A 99 -19.85 13.53 -23.06
CA ALA A 99 -19.53 12.76 -24.25
C ALA A 99 -19.86 11.27 -24.00
N GLY A 100 -20.47 10.63 -24.99
CA GLY A 100 -20.72 9.19 -25.04
C GLY A 100 -19.45 8.38 -24.82
N MET A 101 -19.57 7.26 -24.11
CA MET A 101 -18.48 6.32 -23.86
C MET A 101 -18.88 4.94 -24.38
N ASP A 102 -18.18 4.46 -25.39
CA ASP A 102 -18.34 3.10 -25.91
C ASP A 102 -17.67 2.10 -24.94
N ILE A 103 -18.48 1.31 -24.24
CA ILE A 103 -18.05 0.26 -23.30
C ILE A 103 -18.15 -1.08 -24.03
N GLY A 104 -17.27 -1.27 -25.02
CA GLY A 104 -17.06 -2.58 -25.62
C GLY A 104 -16.28 -3.49 -24.68
N GLY A 105 -16.94 -4.50 -24.10
CA GLY A 105 -16.33 -5.73 -23.56
C GLY A 105 -15.52 -5.64 -22.27
N LEU A 106 -15.13 -4.44 -21.83
CA LEU A 106 -14.22 -4.18 -20.71
C LEU A 106 -14.95 -3.50 -19.55
N GLY A 107 -14.57 -3.81 -18.30
CA GLY A 107 -15.17 -3.26 -17.10
C GLY A 107 -14.78 -1.79 -16.84
N ALA A 108 -15.59 -1.07 -16.08
CA ALA A 108 -15.31 0.32 -15.70
C ALA A 108 -15.45 0.52 -14.19
N THR A 109 -14.50 1.26 -13.60
CA THR A 109 -14.56 1.72 -12.20
C THR A 109 -14.59 3.24 -12.17
N CYS A 110 -15.62 3.80 -11.55
CA CYS A 110 -15.77 5.25 -11.40
C CYS A 110 -15.82 5.60 -9.91
N LEU A 111 -14.90 6.45 -9.48
CA LEU A 111 -14.92 7.14 -8.21
C LEU A 111 -15.42 8.56 -8.42
N SER A 112 -16.52 8.91 -7.75
CA SER A 112 -17.01 10.28 -7.69
C SER A 112 -17.00 10.78 -6.26
N THR A 113 -16.55 12.03 -6.11
CA THR A 113 -16.64 12.75 -4.85
C THR A 113 -17.29 14.11 -5.10
N SER A 114 -18.21 14.50 -4.22
CA SER A 114 -18.58 15.91 -4.14
C SER A 114 -17.32 16.73 -3.80
N PRO A 115 -17.21 17.98 -4.29
CA PRO A 115 -16.14 18.87 -3.85
C PRO A 115 -16.02 18.86 -2.33
N MET A 116 -14.84 18.56 -1.82
CA MET A 116 -14.54 18.49 -0.40
C MET A 116 -13.65 19.66 0.02
N SER A 117 -13.95 20.23 1.18
CA SER A 117 -13.05 21.18 1.82
C SER A 117 -12.06 20.42 2.69
N VAL A 118 -10.76 20.64 2.45
CA VAL A 118 -9.66 20.04 3.21
C VAL A 118 -8.84 21.14 3.85
N ARG A 119 -8.41 20.94 5.09
CA ARG A 119 -7.59 21.92 5.82
C ARG A 119 -6.34 21.27 6.39
N LYS A 120 -5.20 21.97 6.28
CA LYS A 120 -3.97 21.57 6.97
C LYS A 120 -4.07 22.02 8.43
N THR A 121 -3.91 21.09 9.36
CA THR A 121 -3.74 21.35 10.79
C THR A 121 -2.32 20.92 11.18
N TYR A 122 -1.55 21.77 11.84
CA TYR A 122 -0.14 21.50 12.14
C TYR A 122 0.32 22.12 13.45
N VAL A 123 1.46 21.62 13.93
CA VAL A 123 2.12 22.08 15.15
C VAL A 123 3.42 22.81 14.79
N ASP A 124 3.77 23.87 15.52
CA ASP A 124 5.10 24.47 15.41
C ASP A 124 6.14 23.54 16.05
N THR A 125 7.02 22.98 15.24
CA THR A 125 7.99 21.95 15.67
C THR A 125 8.98 22.47 16.71
N ARG A 126 9.17 23.79 16.81
CA ARG A 126 9.97 24.44 17.86
C ARG A 126 9.37 24.25 19.26
N ASP A 127 8.05 24.09 19.35
CA ASP A 127 7.39 23.80 20.62
C ASP A 127 7.54 22.32 21.01
N LEU A 128 7.53 21.39 20.04
CA LEU A 128 7.73 19.95 20.30
C LEU A 128 9.08 19.63 20.94
N TRP A 129 10.13 20.39 20.63
CA TRP A 129 11.48 20.18 21.18
C TRP A 129 11.63 20.59 22.66
N LYS A 130 10.58 21.12 23.28
CA LYS A 130 10.57 21.42 24.72
C LYS A 130 10.16 20.20 25.57
N VAL A 131 9.72 19.09 24.97
CA VAL A 131 9.40 17.84 25.70
C VAL A 131 10.66 17.32 26.38
N LYS A 132 10.67 17.34 27.71
CA LYS A 132 11.84 16.94 28.51
C LYS A 132 12.17 15.45 28.32
N LYS A 133 13.47 15.19 28.15
CA LYS A 133 14.15 13.91 27.96
C LYS A 133 13.76 12.78 28.94
N THR A 134 13.24 13.13 30.12
CA THR A 134 12.99 12.19 31.23
C THR A 134 11.69 11.39 31.11
N SER A 135 10.74 11.81 30.26
CA SER A 135 9.40 11.20 30.25
C SER A 135 9.23 10.14 29.15
N LEU A 136 10.02 10.22 28.07
CA LEU A 136 10.11 9.19 27.04
C LEU A 136 10.65 7.86 27.59
N SER A 137 11.45 7.89 28.67
CA SER A 137 12.07 6.68 29.22
C SER A 137 11.06 5.70 29.82
N LEU A 138 9.88 6.13 30.27
CA LEU A 138 8.87 5.22 30.84
C LEU A 138 8.26 4.31 29.78
N ILE A 139 7.84 4.89 28.64
CA ILE A 139 7.32 4.09 27.53
C ILE A 139 8.44 3.28 26.88
N GLN A 140 9.65 3.84 26.74
CA GLN A 140 10.80 3.10 26.20
C GLN A 140 11.28 1.97 27.12
N GLN A 141 11.18 2.10 28.44
CA GLN A 141 11.44 0.98 29.36
C GLN A 141 10.47 -0.18 29.12
N LYS A 142 9.21 0.13 28.82
CA LYS A 142 8.19 -0.89 28.54
C LYS A 142 8.29 -1.44 27.10
N TYR A 143 8.72 -0.61 26.14
CA TYR A 143 8.82 -0.95 24.72
C TYR A 143 10.20 -0.56 24.13
N PRO A 144 11.30 -1.19 24.58
CA PRO A 144 12.67 -0.73 24.27
C PRO A 144 13.08 -0.88 22.80
N LYS A 145 12.31 -1.66 22.02
CA LYS A 145 12.57 -1.91 20.60
C LYS A 145 11.76 -1.01 19.65
N LEU A 146 10.81 -0.23 20.19
CA LEU A 146 9.92 0.60 19.38
C LEU A 146 10.44 2.03 19.29
N GLN A 147 10.55 2.53 18.07
CA GLN A 147 10.84 3.93 17.80
C GLN A 147 9.52 4.68 17.65
N PHE A 148 9.36 5.74 18.46
CA PHE A 148 8.16 6.57 18.46
C PHE A 148 8.36 7.83 17.61
N TYR A 149 7.30 8.15 16.89
CA TYR A 149 7.18 9.34 16.05
C TYR A 149 5.91 10.08 16.47
N VAL A 150 5.92 11.39 16.34
CA VAL A 150 4.77 12.25 16.63
C VAL A 150 4.17 12.75 15.32
N VAL A 151 2.85 12.71 15.21
CA VAL A 151 2.13 13.34 14.09
C VAL A 151 2.18 14.85 14.25
N THR A 152 2.83 15.55 13.34
CA THR A 152 3.06 17.01 13.42
C THR A 152 2.15 17.81 12.51
N GLU A 153 1.76 17.23 11.39
CA GLU A 153 0.88 17.86 10.41
C GLU A 153 -0.15 16.85 9.90
N VAL A 154 -1.37 17.31 9.65
CA VAL A 154 -2.46 16.52 9.07
C VAL A 154 -3.25 17.33 8.07
N PHE A 155 -3.87 16.64 7.12
CA PHE A 155 -4.92 17.18 6.27
C PHE A 155 -6.25 16.56 6.66
N GLU A 156 -7.19 17.38 7.10
CA GLU A 156 -8.49 16.95 7.63
C GLU A 156 -9.63 17.36 6.69
N ILE A 157 -10.62 16.49 6.51
CA ILE A 157 -11.86 16.83 5.80
C ILE A 157 -12.72 17.71 6.69
N MET A 158 -13.16 18.87 6.20
CA MET A 158 -13.91 19.86 6.99
C MET A 158 -15.42 19.58 7.02
N GLU A 159 -15.93 18.80 6.06
CA GLU A 159 -17.35 18.53 5.89
C GLU A 159 -17.58 17.02 5.67
N PRO A 160 -18.74 16.46 6.05
CA PRO A 160 -19.04 15.06 5.76
C PRO A 160 -18.98 14.81 4.24
N LEU A 161 -18.20 13.82 3.83
CA LEU A 161 -17.99 13.49 2.43
C LEU A 161 -18.64 12.15 2.09
N LEU A 162 -19.48 12.14 1.06
CA LEU A 162 -19.95 10.90 0.45
C LEU A 162 -19.04 10.53 -0.71
N ILE A 163 -18.38 9.38 -0.59
CA ILE A 163 -17.67 8.77 -1.71
C ILE A 163 -18.59 7.73 -2.34
N GLU A 164 -18.75 7.84 -3.66
CA GLU A 164 -19.47 6.85 -4.46
C GLU A 164 -18.51 6.13 -5.38
N GLU A 165 -18.52 4.80 -5.31
CA GLU A 165 -17.82 3.93 -6.23
C GLU A 165 -18.81 3.10 -7.01
N ILE A 166 -18.64 3.12 -8.32
CA ILE A 166 -19.45 2.38 -9.26
C ILE A 166 -18.53 1.42 -10.01
N VAL A 167 -18.83 0.13 -9.92
CA VAL A 167 -18.14 -0.93 -10.64
C VAL A 167 -19.11 -1.54 -11.64
N GLN A 168 -18.77 -1.48 -12.93
CA GLN A 168 -19.53 -2.12 -14.00
C GLN A 168 -18.74 -3.33 -14.53
N GLY A 169 -19.36 -4.51 -14.48
CA GLY A 169 -18.82 -5.71 -15.13
C GLY A 169 -18.93 -5.63 -16.66
N GLY A 170 -17.92 -6.12 -17.37
CA GLY A 170 -17.82 -6.04 -18.84
C GLY A 170 -19.08 -6.55 -19.56
N GLY A 171 -19.52 -5.78 -20.55
CA GLY A 171 -20.67 -6.05 -21.42
C GLY A 171 -20.53 -5.29 -22.74
N LYS A 172 -21.41 -5.54 -23.72
CA LYS A 172 -21.41 -4.84 -25.02
C LYS A 172 -22.44 -3.70 -24.94
N GLY A 173 -22.01 -2.45 -24.82
CA GLY A 173 -22.93 -1.30 -24.85
C GLY A 173 -22.22 0.05 -24.67
N GLU A 174 -22.79 1.11 -25.24
CA GLU A 174 -22.30 2.49 -25.08
C GLU A 174 -23.08 3.16 -23.94
N VAL A 175 -22.41 3.61 -22.88
CA VAL A 175 -23.02 4.31 -21.74
C VAL A 175 -22.15 5.51 -21.40
N THR A 176 -22.70 6.72 -21.40
CA THR A 176 -21.96 7.93 -21.03
C THR A 176 -21.58 7.92 -19.53
N ALA A 177 -20.44 8.51 -19.15
CA ALA A 177 -20.08 8.69 -17.74
C ALA A 177 -21.18 9.40 -16.92
N VAL A 178 -21.91 10.32 -17.55
CA VAL A 178 -23.03 11.03 -16.93
C VAL A 178 -24.23 10.11 -16.69
N GLU A 179 -24.50 9.15 -17.58
CA GLU A 179 -25.52 8.12 -17.38
C GLU A 179 -25.11 7.14 -16.28
N ILE A 180 -23.84 6.73 -16.19
CA ILE A 180 -23.33 5.88 -15.09
C ILE A 180 -23.66 6.46 -13.71
N PHE A 181 -23.49 7.78 -13.54
CA PHE A 181 -23.83 8.50 -12.31
C PHE A 181 -25.33 8.81 -12.14
N LYS A 182 -26.13 8.77 -13.21
CA LYS A 182 -27.57 9.11 -13.19
C LYS A 182 -28.53 7.93 -13.24
N ILE A 183 -28.08 6.72 -13.61
CA ILE A 183 -28.97 5.55 -13.73
C ILE A 183 -29.43 5.12 -12.34
N GLN A 184 -30.61 5.54 -11.90
CA GLN A 184 -31.30 4.88 -10.78
C GLN A 184 -31.97 3.62 -11.33
N GLY A 185 -31.24 2.51 -11.23
CA GLY A 185 -31.73 1.15 -11.44
C GLY A 185 -32.11 0.79 -12.87
N LEU A 186 -31.35 -0.13 -13.50
CA LEU A 186 -31.87 -1.31 -14.22
C LEU A 186 -30.76 -2.14 -14.91
N ASP A 187 -29.61 -2.40 -14.26
CA ASP A 187 -28.68 -3.41 -14.78
C ASP A 187 -28.11 -4.26 -13.64
N SER A 188 -28.30 -5.57 -13.73
CA SER A 188 -27.91 -6.55 -12.69
C SER A 188 -26.39 -6.73 -12.56
N ARG A 189 -25.60 -6.06 -13.41
CA ARG A 189 -24.13 -6.14 -13.45
C ARG A 189 -23.41 -4.93 -12.87
N MET A 190 -24.15 -3.93 -12.37
CA MET A 190 -23.58 -2.71 -11.80
C MET A 190 -23.59 -2.81 -10.27
N LYS A 191 -22.40 -2.82 -9.66
CA LYS A 191 -22.25 -2.78 -8.20
C LYS A 191 -21.95 -1.34 -7.79
N ARG A 192 -22.79 -0.77 -6.92
CA ARG A 192 -22.55 0.53 -6.31
C ARG A 192 -22.14 0.36 -4.86
N LYS A 193 -21.02 0.98 -4.48
CA LYS A 193 -20.55 1.10 -3.11
C LYS A 193 -20.59 2.57 -2.72
N TYR A 194 -21.03 2.84 -1.50
CA TYR A 194 -21.02 4.18 -0.93
C TYR A 194 -20.27 4.14 0.39
N LEU A 195 -19.52 5.20 0.67
CA LEU A 195 -18.78 5.36 1.91
C LEU A 195 -18.96 6.79 2.39
N GLN A 196 -19.58 6.95 3.55
CA GLN A 196 -19.70 8.24 4.20
C GLN A 196 -18.51 8.45 5.13
N ILE A 197 -17.79 9.55 4.91
CA ILE A 197 -16.65 9.95 5.72
C ILE A 197 -17.07 11.13 6.61
N PRO A 198 -16.93 11.01 7.94
CA PRO A 198 -17.24 12.09 8.86
C PRO A 198 -16.34 13.31 8.68
N CYS A 199 -16.83 14.48 9.11
CA CYS A 199 -16.00 15.66 9.24
C CYS A 199 -14.92 15.45 10.30
N GLY A 200 -13.76 16.08 10.12
CA GLY A 200 -12.59 15.92 10.97
C GLY A 200 -11.75 14.68 10.67
N THR A 201 -12.09 13.90 9.64
CA THR A 201 -11.30 12.72 9.26
C THR A 201 -9.95 13.15 8.68
N VAL A 202 -8.86 12.63 9.25
CA VAL A 202 -7.51 12.78 8.70
C VAL A 202 -7.38 11.97 7.41
N VAL A 203 -6.87 12.60 6.35
CA VAL A 203 -6.68 11.97 5.03
C VAL A 203 -5.20 11.73 4.73
N ALA A 204 -4.35 12.64 5.17
CA ALA A 204 -2.90 12.55 5.04
C ALA A 204 -2.22 13.14 6.26
N TYR A 205 -1.01 12.70 6.56
CA TYR A 205 -0.27 13.11 7.74
C TYR A 205 1.24 13.21 7.50
N VAL A 206 1.92 13.95 8.39
CA VAL A 206 3.38 14.05 8.49
C VAL A 206 3.77 13.67 9.91
N VAL A 207 4.88 12.96 10.03
CA VAL A 207 5.43 12.54 11.32
C VAL A 207 6.88 12.96 11.49
N GLU A 208 7.26 13.24 12.72
CA GLU A 208 8.64 13.51 13.12
C GLU A 208 9.11 12.53 14.18
N LYS A 209 10.37 12.10 14.11
CA LYS A 209 10.98 11.18 15.07
C LYS A 209 11.17 11.88 16.41
N LEU A 210 10.74 11.26 17.50
CA LEU A 210 11.06 11.74 18.85
C LEU A 210 12.50 11.37 19.19
N GLN A 211 13.36 12.37 19.39
CA GLN A 211 14.78 12.16 19.64
C GLN A 211 15.04 11.57 21.03
N THR A 212 15.90 10.54 21.08
CA THR A 212 16.31 9.90 22.34
C THR A 212 17.70 10.37 22.80
N PRO A 213 18.07 10.16 24.09
CA PRO A 213 19.42 10.44 24.60
C PRO A 213 20.57 9.86 23.78
N GLU A 214 20.38 8.66 23.20
CA GLU A 214 21.43 7.92 22.48
C GLU A 214 21.62 8.44 21.05
N ASP A 215 20.53 8.91 20.41
CA ASP A 215 20.58 9.42 19.03
C ASP A 215 21.48 10.66 18.87
N ASN A 216 21.58 11.51 19.90
CA ASN A 216 22.45 12.70 19.88
C ASN A 216 23.94 12.36 19.93
N LEU A 217 24.33 11.26 20.60
CA LEU A 217 25.70 10.78 20.58
C LEU A 217 26.02 10.15 19.22
N THR A 218 25.06 9.45 18.61
CA THR A 218 25.21 8.84 17.28
C THR A 218 25.34 9.90 16.18
N LEU A 219 24.55 10.98 16.22
CA LEU A 219 24.69 12.12 15.30
C LEU A 219 26.03 12.86 15.43
N TYR A 220 26.55 12.98 16.65
CA TYR A 220 27.88 13.56 16.89
C TYR A 220 29.01 12.63 16.43
N CYS A 221 28.85 11.31 16.58
CA CYS A 221 29.79 10.30 16.10
C CYS A 221 29.80 10.16 14.56
N LEU A 222 28.64 10.25 13.92
CA LEU A 222 28.50 10.16 12.45
C LEU A 222 29.18 11.33 11.73
N ARG A 223 29.17 12.53 12.32
CA ARG A 223 29.91 13.69 11.77
C ARG A 223 31.43 13.57 11.89
N LEU A 224 31.94 12.72 12.79
CA LEU A 224 33.38 12.56 13.05
C LEU A 224 33.98 11.31 12.40
N ARG A 225 33.17 10.30 12.05
CA ARG A 225 33.62 9.02 11.47
C ARG A 225 33.25 8.87 10.01
N ALA A 226 33.72 9.79 9.17
CA ALA A 226 33.83 9.54 7.73
C ALA A 226 35.07 8.69 7.40
N VAL A 227 35.39 7.64 8.19
CA VAL A 227 36.36 6.57 7.85
C VAL A 227 35.99 5.32 8.66
N SER A 228 35.59 4.27 7.94
CA SER A 228 35.54 2.84 8.32
C SER A 228 34.83 2.43 9.62
N VAL A 229 33.68 1.78 9.49
CA VAL A 229 33.41 0.36 9.81
C VAL A 229 31.88 0.16 9.82
N THR A 230 31.46 -0.86 9.10
CA THR A 230 30.11 -1.41 8.95
C THR A 230 29.44 -1.72 10.29
N SER A 231 28.41 -0.95 10.65
CA SER A 231 27.35 -1.35 11.57
C SER A 231 26.10 -0.52 11.23
N LEU A 232 25.07 -1.23 10.80
CA LEU A 232 23.84 -0.74 10.20
C LEU A 232 23.02 0.11 11.18
N THR A 233 23.05 1.43 11.02
CA THR A 233 21.91 2.31 11.33
C THR A 233 21.99 3.50 10.36
N TYR A 234 21.03 3.59 9.43
CA TYR A 234 20.97 4.70 8.48
C TYR A 234 19.53 5.23 8.40
N ASP A 235 19.30 6.34 9.08
CA ASP A 235 18.11 7.20 9.02
C ASP A 235 18.14 8.11 7.76
N ALA A 236 18.77 7.67 6.67
CA ALA A 236 18.90 8.42 5.42
C ALA A 236 18.46 7.59 4.22
N PHE A 237 17.19 7.20 4.20
CA PHE A 237 16.52 6.63 3.01
C PHE A 237 15.97 7.72 2.05
N GLN A 238 16.62 8.88 2.02
CA GLN A 238 16.46 9.86 0.94
C GLN A 238 17.79 10.32 0.34
N ASP A 239 18.95 10.03 0.95
CA ASP A 239 20.26 10.48 0.42
C ASP A 239 21.26 9.37 0.09
N GLU A 240 20.99 8.10 0.40
CA GLU A 240 21.73 6.98 -0.18
C GLU A 240 20.76 5.94 -0.77
N LEU A 241 20.21 6.27 -1.94
CA LEU A 241 20.33 5.27 -2.99
C LEU A 241 21.85 5.14 -3.19
N GLY A 242 22.46 4.13 -2.55
CA GLY A 242 23.63 3.51 -3.15
C GLY A 242 23.33 3.31 -4.63
N SER A 243 24.34 3.43 -5.50
CA SER A 243 24.20 3.41 -6.96
C SER A 243 22.99 2.56 -7.38
N SER A 244 22.10 3.12 -8.19
CA SER A 244 20.72 2.63 -8.37
C SER A 244 20.56 1.13 -8.68
N LEU A 245 21.63 0.52 -9.20
CA LEU A 245 21.85 -0.92 -9.33
C LEU A 245 21.70 -1.72 -8.01
N THR A 246 22.16 -1.17 -6.87
CA THR A 246 22.10 -1.78 -5.53
C THR A 246 20.66 -1.86 -5.01
N ALA A 247 19.82 -0.86 -5.26
CA ALA A 247 18.43 -0.84 -4.81
C ALA A 247 17.57 -1.88 -5.54
N VAL A 248 17.75 -2.04 -6.86
CA VAL A 248 17.09 -3.10 -7.63
C VAL A 248 17.48 -4.47 -7.11
N GLN A 249 18.79 -4.69 -6.96
CA GLN A 249 19.32 -5.97 -6.55
C GLN A 249 18.82 -6.35 -5.15
N GLN A 250 18.76 -5.38 -4.23
CA GLN A 250 18.20 -5.57 -2.91
C GLN A 250 16.72 -6.02 -2.94
N VAL A 251 15.88 -5.40 -3.77
CA VAL A 251 14.47 -5.83 -3.91
C VAL A 251 14.39 -7.26 -4.44
N LYS A 252 15.13 -7.57 -5.52
CA LYS A 252 15.14 -8.90 -6.13
C LYS A 252 15.65 -9.98 -5.17
N ASP A 253 16.73 -9.70 -4.44
CA ASP A 253 17.31 -10.64 -3.49
C ASP A 253 16.39 -10.86 -2.29
N THR A 254 15.77 -9.80 -1.77
CA THR A 254 14.81 -9.92 -0.67
C THR A 254 13.59 -10.76 -1.08
N VAL A 255 13.05 -10.55 -2.28
CA VAL A 255 11.93 -11.35 -2.81
C VAL A 255 12.34 -12.82 -2.97
N LYS A 256 13.53 -13.08 -3.54
CA LYS A 256 14.04 -14.45 -3.69
C LYS A 256 14.24 -15.14 -2.36
N GLU A 257 14.86 -14.47 -1.39
CA GLU A 257 15.10 -15.00 -0.05
C GLU A 257 13.78 -15.29 0.68
N ALA A 258 12.84 -14.35 0.63
CA ALA A 258 11.54 -14.49 1.29
C ALA A 258 10.72 -15.68 0.76
N TYR A 259 10.86 -16.01 -0.53
CA TYR A 259 10.14 -17.11 -1.18
C TYR A 259 10.97 -18.37 -1.38
N GLU A 260 12.22 -18.43 -0.94
CA GLU A 260 13.07 -19.62 -1.00
C GLU A 260 12.34 -20.88 -0.46
N PRO A 261 11.65 -20.83 0.72
CA PRO A 261 10.95 -22.01 1.23
C PRO A 261 9.85 -22.54 0.30
N LEU A 262 9.21 -21.66 -0.50
CA LEU A 262 8.18 -22.08 -1.47
C LEU A 262 8.78 -22.86 -2.65
N THR A 263 10.04 -22.60 -3.00
CA THR A 263 10.71 -23.30 -4.11
C THR A 263 10.97 -24.77 -3.78
N CYS A 264 11.18 -25.08 -2.50
CA CYS A 264 11.43 -26.43 -1.97
C CYS A 264 10.17 -27.28 -1.77
N LEU A 265 8.97 -26.71 -1.98
CA LEU A 265 7.71 -27.44 -1.83
C LEU A 265 7.55 -28.52 -2.91
N SER A 266 6.88 -29.62 -2.54
CA SER A 266 6.44 -30.63 -3.51
C SER A 266 5.38 -30.06 -4.46
N GLN A 267 5.25 -30.63 -5.66
CA GLN A 267 4.29 -30.12 -6.65
C GLN A 267 2.85 -30.11 -6.14
N ALA A 268 2.47 -31.13 -5.36
CA ALA A 268 1.13 -31.20 -4.77
C ALA A 268 0.87 -30.05 -3.79
N LEU A 269 1.87 -29.69 -2.98
CA LEU A 269 1.76 -28.56 -2.05
C LEU A 269 1.76 -27.22 -2.81
N LYS A 270 2.56 -27.07 -3.86
CA LYS A 270 2.55 -25.85 -4.70
C LYS A 270 1.17 -25.59 -5.31
N ILE A 271 0.55 -26.60 -5.91
CA ILE A 271 -0.81 -26.50 -6.47
C ILE A 271 -1.81 -26.09 -5.39
N HIS A 272 -1.73 -26.73 -4.23
CA HIS A 272 -2.64 -26.44 -3.12
C HIS A 272 -2.46 -25.01 -2.56
N PHE A 273 -1.22 -24.51 -2.48
CA PHE A 273 -0.96 -23.11 -2.13
C PHE A 273 -1.46 -22.14 -3.21
N LEU A 274 -1.29 -22.49 -4.49
CA LEU A 274 -1.79 -21.70 -5.61
C LEU A 274 -3.32 -21.54 -5.58
N GLU A 275 -4.04 -22.62 -5.25
CA GLU A 275 -5.50 -22.59 -5.06
C GLU A 275 -5.89 -21.61 -3.95
N PHE A 276 -5.16 -21.58 -2.84
CA PHE A 276 -5.41 -20.61 -1.76
C PHE A 276 -5.14 -19.16 -2.18
N PHE A 277 -4.08 -18.92 -2.95
CA PHE A 277 -3.82 -17.57 -3.46
C PHE A 277 -4.90 -17.13 -4.45
N GLY A 278 -5.50 -18.04 -5.21
CA GLY A 278 -6.69 -17.75 -6.01
C GLY A 278 -7.82 -17.13 -5.17
N ILE A 279 -8.04 -17.63 -3.95
CA ILE A 279 -9.05 -17.08 -3.03
C ILE A 279 -8.69 -15.66 -2.58
N PHE A 280 -7.40 -15.37 -2.35
CA PHE A 280 -6.96 -14.02 -1.91
C PHE A 280 -7.22 -12.95 -2.97
N LEU A 281 -7.19 -13.35 -4.26
CA LEU A 281 -7.48 -12.45 -5.37
C LEU A 281 -8.98 -12.16 -5.53
N GLN A 282 -9.85 -13.01 -4.95
CA GLN A 282 -11.31 -12.87 -5.07
C GLN A 282 -11.90 -11.93 -4.01
N ASP A 283 -11.29 -11.86 -2.83
CA ASP A 283 -11.74 -10.99 -1.73
C ASP A 283 -10.54 -10.43 -0.95
N GLY A 284 -10.41 -9.09 -0.98
CA GLY A 284 -9.30 -8.38 -0.36
C GLY A 284 -9.26 -8.52 1.17
N ASP A 285 -10.38 -8.78 1.83
CA ASP A 285 -10.41 -8.95 3.29
C ASP A 285 -9.77 -10.28 3.71
N VAL A 286 -9.66 -11.25 2.79
CA VAL A 286 -9.05 -12.56 3.04
C VAL A 286 -7.55 -12.42 3.28
N ALA A 287 -6.83 -11.70 2.40
CA ALA A 287 -5.38 -11.51 2.51
C ALA A 287 -5.02 -10.80 3.83
N SER A 288 -5.69 -9.71 4.16
CA SER A 288 -5.46 -8.96 5.40
C SER A 288 -5.78 -9.77 6.67
N THR A 289 -6.83 -10.61 6.64
CA THR A 289 -7.17 -11.47 7.78
C THR A 289 -6.11 -12.56 7.98
N VAL A 290 -5.69 -13.23 6.90
CA VAL A 290 -4.64 -14.24 6.95
C VAL A 290 -3.32 -13.62 7.39
N GLN A 291 -2.99 -12.42 6.90
CA GLN A 291 -1.82 -11.66 7.34
C GLN A 291 -1.84 -11.44 8.86
N SER A 292 -2.95 -10.95 9.41
CA SER A 292 -3.08 -10.66 10.84
C SER A 292 -2.90 -11.92 11.71
N VAL A 293 -3.45 -13.05 11.28
CA VAL A 293 -3.28 -14.35 11.95
C VAL A 293 -1.82 -14.81 11.91
N LEU A 294 -1.15 -14.64 10.77
CA LEU A 294 0.26 -15.01 10.59
C LEU A 294 1.20 -14.10 11.40
N GLU A 295 0.91 -12.80 11.50
CA GLU A 295 1.68 -11.85 12.30
C GLU A 295 1.71 -12.24 13.77
N LEU A 296 0.55 -12.52 14.36
CA LEU A 296 0.46 -13.00 15.74
C LEU A 296 1.23 -14.31 15.93
N SER A 297 1.07 -15.25 15.00
CA SER A 297 1.74 -16.56 15.07
C SER A 297 3.26 -16.42 14.98
N LEU A 298 3.77 -15.52 14.12
CA LEU A 298 5.19 -15.20 13.99
C LEU A 298 5.75 -14.46 15.22
N ALA A 299 4.92 -13.67 15.91
CA ALA A 299 5.27 -13.03 17.18
C ALA A 299 5.33 -14.02 18.37
N GLY A 300 4.85 -15.26 18.18
CA GLY A 300 4.79 -16.29 19.21
C GLY A 300 3.51 -16.26 20.03
N ASP A 301 2.52 -15.46 19.62
CA ASP A 301 1.20 -15.39 20.23
C ASP A 301 0.27 -16.47 19.66
N ILE A 302 -0.79 -16.79 20.39
CA ILE A 302 -1.79 -17.79 19.98
C ILE A 302 -2.86 -17.10 19.15
N ALA A 303 -2.93 -17.41 17.86
CA ALA A 303 -4.03 -16.99 17.01
C ALA A 303 -5.29 -17.84 17.28
N ASP A 304 -6.46 -17.18 17.36
CA ASP A 304 -7.75 -17.82 17.62
C ASP A 304 -8.63 -17.81 16.37
N ARG A 305 -9.49 -18.82 16.24
CA ARG A 305 -10.48 -18.96 15.16
C ARG A 305 -11.49 -17.82 15.14
N SER A 306 -11.71 -17.15 16.27
CA SER A 306 -12.56 -15.95 16.35
C SER A 306 -12.10 -14.81 15.42
N MET A 307 -10.82 -14.76 15.05
CA MET A 307 -10.30 -13.79 14.08
C MET A 307 -10.88 -13.96 12.67
N LEU A 308 -11.40 -15.14 12.35
CA LEU A 308 -12.02 -15.43 11.06
C LEU A 308 -13.51 -15.06 11.01
N ALA A 309 -14.08 -14.58 12.12
CA ALA A 309 -15.49 -14.21 12.21
C ALA A 309 -15.86 -13.03 11.30
N MET A 310 -14.89 -12.18 10.96
CA MET A 310 -15.07 -11.03 10.08
C MET A 310 -15.06 -11.40 8.59
N LEU A 311 -14.61 -12.61 8.24
CA LEU A 311 -14.59 -13.09 6.86
C LEU A 311 -15.97 -13.54 6.41
N ASN A 312 -16.22 -13.41 5.10
CA ASN A 312 -17.36 -13.99 4.43
C ASN A 312 -17.44 -15.51 4.71
N GLU A 313 -18.65 -15.98 5.01
CA GLU A 313 -18.95 -17.38 5.31
C GLU A 313 -18.53 -18.32 4.17
N ASP A 314 -18.54 -17.84 2.92
CA ASP A 314 -18.13 -18.64 1.76
C ASP A 314 -16.62 -18.96 1.75
N PHE A 315 -15.78 -18.04 2.24
CA PHE A 315 -14.32 -18.17 2.24
C PHE A 315 -13.76 -18.72 3.55
N ARG A 316 -14.49 -18.57 4.67
CA ARG A 316 -14.03 -19.00 6.00
C ARG A 316 -13.56 -20.48 6.04
N PRO A 317 -14.29 -21.47 5.49
CA PRO A 317 -13.83 -22.87 5.53
C PRO A 317 -12.53 -23.09 4.76
N GLN A 318 -12.33 -22.37 3.66
CA GLN A 318 -11.15 -22.48 2.81
C GLN A 318 -9.94 -21.86 3.50
N VAL A 319 -10.11 -20.69 4.13
CA VAL A 319 -9.09 -20.03 4.94
C VAL A 319 -8.72 -20.85 6.18
N GLU A 320 -9.70 -21.42 6.88
CA GLU A 320 -9.44 -22.35 7.99
C GLU A 320 -8.62 -23.56 7.54
N THR A 321 -8.91 -24.07 6.35
CA THR A 321 -8.19 -25.18 5.74
C THR A 321 -6.75 -24.78 5.45
N LEU A 322 -6.49 -23.60 4.87
CA LEU A 322 -5.13 -23.06 4.68
C LEU A 322 -4.37 -22.96 5.99
N LEU A 323 -4.93 -22.29 7.00
CA LEU A 323 -4.27 -22.06 8.28
C LEU A 323 -4.00 -23.37 9.03
N SER A 324 -4.88 -24.37 8.86
CA SER A 324 -4.67 -25.73 9.35
C SER A 324 -3.54 -26.46 8.62
N HIS A 325 -3.36 -26.24 7.31
CA HIS A 325 -2.23 -26.76 6.55
C HIS A 325 -0.91 -26.14 6.98
N LEU A 326 -0.91 -24.82 7.23
CA LEU A 326 0.19 -24.07 7.82
C LEU A 326 0.45 -24.44 9.29
N GLY A 327 -0.44 -25.20 9.93
CA GLY A 327 -0.27 -25.65 11.32
C GLY A 327 -0.56 -24.60 12.39
N ILE A 328 -1.24 -23.50 12.05
CA ILE A 328 -1.56 -22.42 13.00
C ILE A 328 -2.56 -22.87 14.06
N PHE A 329 -3.59 -23.62 13.66
CA PHE A 329 -4.62 -24.14 14.59
C PHE A 329 -4.36 -25.57 15.07
N GLN A 330 -3.13 -26.10 14.87
CA GLN A 330 -2.79 -27.48 15.23
C GLN A 330 -1.55 -27.50 16.12
N ALA A 331 -1.69 -28.06 17.32
CA ALA A 331 -0.61 -28.12 18.32
C ALA A 331 0.59 -29.01 17.92
N ILE A 332 0.48 -29.82 16.84
CA ILE A 332 1.41 -30.92 16.54
C ILE A 332 1.74 -31.03 15.03
N LYS A 333 2.08 -29.92 14.36
CA LYS A 333 2.71 -29.99 13.03
C LYS A 333 4.18 -29.58 13.07
N GLY A 334 4.99 -30.28 12.27
CA GLY A 334 6.45 -30.21 12.23
C GLY A 334 6.99 -28.86 11.74
N ARG A 335 8.29 -28.65 12.00
CA ARG A 335 9.07 -27.44 11.68
C ARG A 335 8.82 -26.90 10.26
N GLU A 336 8.67 -27.79 9.27
CA GLU A 336 8.43 -27.47 7.86
C GLU A 336 7.19 -26.59 7.61
N SER A 337 6.14 -26.72 8.43
CA SER A 337 4.93 -25.90 8.29
C SER A 337 5.11 -24.45 8.78
N ARG A 338 6.03 -24.23 9.72
CA ARG A 338 6.36 -22.90 10.25
C ARG A 338 7.25 -22.11 9.31
N ASP A 339 8.09 -22.80 8.54
CA ASP A 339 8.95 -22.19 7.53
C ASP A 339 8.13 -21.54 6.40
N LEU A 340 6.85 -21.91 6.26
CA LEU A 340 5.90 -21.34 5.30
C LEU A 340 5.13 -20.11 5.82
N TRP A 341 5.20 -19.81 7.13
CA TRP A 341 4.51 -18.65 7.71
C TRP A 341 5.10 -17.34 7.17
N GLY A 342 6.43 -17.26 7.10
CA GLY A 342 7.13 -16.10 6.55
C GLY A 342 6.76 -15.81 5.10
N PRO A 343 6.92 -16.77 4.17
CA PRO A 343 6.53 -16.59 2.77
C PRO A 343 5.05 -16.24 2.58
N ALA A 344 4.15 -16.90 3.32
CA ALA A 344 2.71 -16.61 3.25
C ALA A 344 2.40 -15.18 3.74
N HIS A 345 3.00 -14.77 4.86
CA HIS A 345 2.86 -13.42 5.41
C HIS A 345 3.42 -12.37 4.44
N PHE A 346 4.58 -12.64 3.84
CA PHE A 346 5.23 -11.76 2.87
C PHE A 346 4.39 -11.56 1.61
N LEU A 347 3.72 -12.62 1.12
CA LEU A 347 2.78 -12.51 0.00
C LEU A 347 1.52 -11.74 0.38
N CYS A 348 0.89 -12.03 1.53
CA CYS A 348 -0.28 -11.25 1.97
C CYS A 348 0.06 -9.76 2.09
N SER A 349 1.22 -9.45 2.67
CA SER A 349 1.73 -8.08 2.78
C SER A 349 1.93 -7.42 1.41
N SER A 350 2.46 -8.18 0.43
CA SER A 350 2.64 -7.70 -0.94
C SER A 350 1.30 -7.45 -1.64
N LEU A 351 0.29 -8.27 -1.40
CA LEU A 351 -1.06 -8.09 -1.96
C LEU A 351 -1.79 -6.89 -1.34
N ASP A 352 -1.68 -6.69 -0.03
CA ASP A 352 -2.28 -5.55 0.69
C ASP A 352 -1.73 -4.18 0.23
N ASP A 353 -0.52 -4.18 -0.34
CA ASP A 353 0.10 -2.98 -0.91
C ASP A 353 -0.52 -2.55 -2.23
N LEU A 354 -0.94 -3.54 -3.02
CA LEU A 354 -1.51 -3.32 -4.34
C LEU A 354 -2.85 -2.59 -4.24
N ASP A 355 -3.22 -1.96 -5.34
CA ASP A 355 -4.60 -1.56 -5.53
C ASP A 355 -5.45 -2.80 -5.79
N TYR A 356 -6.66 -2.88 -5.22
CA TYR A 356 -7.57 -4.02 -5.38
C TYR A 356 -7.96 -4.23 -6.85
N GLU A 357 -7.85 -3.20 -7.70
CA GLU A 357 -8.03 -3.30 -9.15
C GLU A 357 -7.01 -4.23 -9.82
N ILE A 358 -5.84 -4.47 -9.20
CA ILE A 358 -4.82 -5.39 -9.72
C ILE A 358 -5.20 -6.86 -9.50
N MET A 359 -6.01 -7.17 -8.49
CA MET A 359 -6.38 -8.55 -8.14
C MET A 359 -7.02 -9.34 -9.30
N PRO A 360 -8.06 -8.84 -10.00
CA PRO A 360 -8.62 -9.55 -11.14
C PRO A 360 -7.64 -9.68 -12.32
N LEU A 361 -6.67 -8.76 -12.46
CA LEU A 361 -5.63 -8.85 -13.50
C LEU A 361 -4.61 -9.95 -13.17
N LEU A 362 -4.25 -10.11 -11.89
CA LEU A 362 -3.43 -11.22 -11.40
C LEU A 362 -4.14 -12.56 -11.59
N GLU A 363 -5.45 -12.62 -11.30
CA GLU A 363 -6.27 -13.81 -11.52
C GLU A 363 -6.31 -14.18 -13.01
N ALA A 364 -6.57 -13.22 -13.89
CA ALA A 364 -6.52 -13.43 -15.35
C ALA A 364 -5.12 -13.86 -15.84
N THR A 365 -4.05 -13.35 -15.24
CA THR A 365 -2.66 -13.77 -15.55
C THR A 365 -2.41 -15.22 -15.17
N LEU A 366 -2.93 -15.62 -14.00
CA LEU A 366 -2.84 -16.97 -13.46
C LEU A 366 -3.63 -17.96 -14.34
N GLU A 367 -4.88 -17.64 -14.67
CA GLU A 367 -5.74 -18.47 -15.52
C GLU A 367 -5.15 -18.70 -16.91
N LYS A 368 -4.59 -17.65 -17.52
CA LYS A 368 -3.99 -17.73 -18.84
C LYS A 368 -2.61 -18.42 -18.83
N LYS A 369 -2.07 -18.80 -17.67
CA LYS A 369 -0.74 -19.41 -17.47
C LYS A 369 0.40 -18.61 -18.11
N LYS A 370 0.33 -17.28 -18.01
CA LYS A 370 1.27 -16.34 -18.67
C LYS A 370 2.11 -15.53 -17.68
N ILE A 371 2.28 -16.04 -16.46
CA ILE A 371 2.95 -15.35 -15.34
C ILE A 371 4.39 -15.00 -15.68
N ALA A 372 5.15 -15.91 -16.29
CA ALA A 372 6.58 -15.71 -16.56
C ALA A 372 6.87 -14.46 -17.42
N LYS A 373 6.06 -14.26 -18.47
CA LYS A 373 6.20 -13.09 -19.37
C LYS A 373 5.86 -11.78 -18.65
N HIS A 374 4.78 -11.77 -17.86
CA HIS A 374 4.39 -10.58 -17.10
C HIS A 374 5.44 -10.26 -16.04
N LEU A 375 5.96 -11.26 -15.34
CA LEU A 375 7.03 -11.13 -14.37
C LEU A 375 8.30 -10.52 -14.99
N GLU A 376 8.70 -10.97 -16.18
CA GLU A 376 9.86 -10.43 -16.89
C GLU A 376 9.68 -8.94 -17.22
N ILE A 377 8.50 -8.54 -17.69
CA ILE A 377 8.18 -7.14 -17.98
C ILE A 377 8.23 -6.31 -16.71
N MET A 378 7.57 -6.76 -15.64
CA MET A 378 7.57 -6.03 -14.37
C MET A 378 8.98 -5.93 -13.78
N ALA A 379 9.82 -6.95 -13.96
CA ALA A 379 11.22 -6.91 -13.56
C ALA A 379 12.01 -5.84 -14.33
N GLY A 380 11.82 -5.73 -15.65
CA GLY A 380 12.48 -4.73 -16.48
C GLY A 380 12.00 -3.30 -16.20
N VAL A 381 10.70 -3.12 -15.94
CA VAL A 381 10.12 -1.83 -15.55
C VAL A 381 10.59 -1.41 -14.16
N LEU A 382 10.62 -2.35 -13.19
CA LEU A 382 11.13 -2.11 -11.85
C LEU A 382 12.62 -1.72 -11.88
N GLU A 383 13.42 -2.43 -12.68
CA GLU A 383 14.81 -2.08 -12.97
C GLU A 383 14.94 -0.65 -13.48
N TRP A 384 14.14 -0.28 -14.47
CA TRP A 384 14.16 1.05 -15.05
C TRP A 384 13.75 2.13 -14.05
N ILE A 385 12.72 1.93 -13.22
CA ILE A 385 12.24 2.98 -12.31
C ILE A 385 13.18 3.19 -11.13
N LEU A 386 13.75 2.10 -10.62
CA LEU A 386 14.73 2.18 -9.55
C LEU A 386 16.06 2.70 -10.06
N SER A 387 16.42 2.42 -11.33
CA SER A 387 17.68 2.85 -11.95
C SER A 387 17.66 4.21 -12.62
N GLY A 388 16.49 4.63 -13.07
CA GLY A 388 16.28 5.79 -13.94
C GLY A 388 16.17 7.11 -13.19
N GLU A 389 16.53 8.18 -13.88
CA GLU A 389 16.38 9.55 -13.43
C GLU A 389 14.95 10.08 -13.67
N GLU A 390 14.57 11.12 -12.93
CA GLU A 390 13.29 11.79 -13.09
C GLU A 390 13.13 12.34 -14.51
N GLY A 391 11.99 12.06 -15.14
CA GLY A 391 11.74 12.42 -16.55
C GLY A 391 12.34 11.45 -17.58
N SER A 392 12.99 10.37 -17.14
CA SER A 392 13.35 9.26 -18.03
C SER A 392 12.10 8.58 -18.60
N VAL A 393 12.32 7.83 -19.68
CA VAL A 393 11.25 7.31 -20.51
C VAL A 393 11.52 5.84 -20.80
N PHE A 394 10.54 4.97 -20.55
CA PHE A 394 10.66 3.55 -20.85
C PHE A 394 9.98 3.22 -22.16
N ALA A 395 10.76 2.79 -23.14
CA ALA A 395 10.23 2.18 -24.34
C ALA A 395 9.78 0.76 -24.00
N SER A 396 8.49 0.50 -24.17
CA SER A 396 7.89 -0.74 -23.77
C SER A 396 8.45 -1.98 -24.51
N PRO A 397 8.84 -3.06 -23.77
CA PRO A 397 9.18 -4.35 -24.36
C PRO A 397 7.94 -5.18 -24.79
N LEU A 398 6.74 -4.60 -24.72
CA LEU A 398 5.46 -5.26 -25.02
C LEU A 398 5.32 -5.80 -26.47
N HIS A 399 6.28 -5.53 -27.35
CA HIS A 399 6.28 -6.01 -28.74
C HIS A 399 6.48 -7.54 -28.87
N SER A 400 6.91 -8.23 -27.80
CA SER A 400 7.01 -9.70 -27.75
C SER A 400 5.73 -10.39 -27.28
N LEU A 401 4.70 -9.61 -26.92
CA LEU A 401 3.44 -10.10 -26.36
C LEU A 401 2.32 -10.14 -27.41
N THR A 402 1.33 -11.00 -27.19
CA THR A 402 0.05 -10.90 -27.90
C THR A 402 -0.71 -9.64 -27.46
N ASP A 403 -1.58 -9.07 -28.29
CA ASP A 403 -2.36 -7.86 -27.95
C ASP A 403 -3.03 -7.96 -26.57
N GLU A 404 -3.66 -9.09 -26.23
CA GLU A 404 -4.29 -9.30 -24.92
C GLU A 404 -3.31 -9.34 -23.73
N GLU A 405 -2.10 -9.88 -23.95
CA GLU A 405 -1.04 -9.89 -22.92
C GLU A 405 -0.53 -8.47 -22.71
N ALA A 406 -0.48 -7.71 -23.81
CA ALA A 406 0.01 -6.35 -23.77
C ALA A 406 -0.94 -5.41 -23.08
N ASP A 407 -2.23 -5.56 -23.34
CA ASP A 407 -3.29 -4.81 -22.67
C ASP A 407 -3.27 -5.07 -21.16
N LEU A 408 -3.13 -6.33 -20.74
CA LEU A 408 -3.13 -6.70 -19.32
C LEU A 408 -1.90 -6.15 -18.57
N ALA A 409 -0.72 -6.27 -19.14
CA ALA A 409 0.49 -5.70 -18.56
C ALA A 409 0.44 -4.16 -18.54
N ALA A 410 -0.07 -3.52 -19.59
CA ALA A 410 -0.23 -2.07 -19.61
C ALA A 410 -1.21 -1.58 -18.54
N GLU A 411 -2.30 -2.32 -18.29
CA GLU A 411 -3.27 -2.01 -17.26
C GLU A 411 -2.66 -2.13 -15.85
N MET A 412 -1.91 -3.20 -15.57
CA MET A 412 -1.19 -3.35 -14.30
C MET A 412 -0.23 -2.17 -14.04
N LEU A 413 0.58 -1.80 -15.04
CA LEU A 413 1.53 -0.68 -14.93
C LEU A 413 0.82 0.66 -14.69
N GLN A 414 -0.32 0.87 -15.35
CA GLN A 414 -1.12 2.08 -15.16
C GLN A 414 -1.75 2.16 -13.76
N ILE A 415 -2.22 1.03 -13.22
CA ILE A 415 -2.75 1.00 -11.86
C ILE A 415 -1.65 1.31 -10.85
N CYS A 416 -0.44 0.77 -11.05
CA CYS A 416 0.73 1.10 -10.25
C CYS A 416 1.21 2.56 -10.38
N GLY A 417 0.57 3.39 -11.21
CA GLY A 417 0.86 4.82 -11.32
C GLY A 417 1.83 5.21 -12.42
N LEU A 418 2.07 4.34 -13.41
CA LEU A 418 2.82 4.68 -14.62
C LEU A 418 1.86 5.05 -15.75
N ASP A 419 1.81 6.33 -16.07
CA ASP A 419 1.06 6.79 -17.22
C ASP A 419 1.81 6.45 -18.52
N SER A 420 1.05 6.05 -19.54
CA SER A 420 1.57 5.69 -20.86
C SER A 420 1.24 6.76 -21.90
N GLU A 421 2.20 7.02 -22.80
CA GLU A 421 2.04 7.85 -23.99
C GLU A 421 2.29 7.02 -25.24
N THR A 422 1.48 7.23 -26.28
CA THR A 422 1.75 6.67 -27.60
C THR A 422 2.57 7.65 -28.42
N ARG A 423 3.85 7.36 -28.63
CA ARG A 423 4.75 8.19 -29.47
C ARG A 423 5.20 7.39 -30.68
N LYS A 424 4.88 7.86 -31.89
CA LYS A 424 5.28 7.24 -33.17
C LYS A 424 4.93 5.75 -33.29
N GLY A 425 3.79 5.33 -32.73
CA GLY A 425 3.32 3.93 -32.79
C GLY A 425 3.93 3.00 -31.73
N SER A 426 4.72 3.52 -30.78
CA SER A 426 5.22 2.77 -29.63
C SER A 426 4.61 3.29 -28.33
N ILE A 427 4.25 2.38 -27.43
CA ILE A 427 3.81 2.71 -26.07
C ILE A 427 5.04 3.03 -25.23
N ILE A 428 4.99 4.16 -24.55
CA ILE A 428 6.06 4.71 -23.76
C ILE A 428 5.54 4.98 -22.35
N TYR A 429 6.29 4.64 -21.31
CA TYR A 429 5.91 4.97 -19.92
C TYR A 429 6.75 6.14 -19.38
N LEU A 430 6.07 7.03 -18.65
CA LEU A 430 6.68 8.16 -17.96
C LEU A 430 7.14 7.75 -16.57
N TRP A 431 8.32 8.19 -16.18
CA TRP A 431 8.88 7.87 -14.88
C TRP A 431 8.04 8.50 -13.74
N ASN A 432 7.67 7.69 -12.75
CA ASN A 432 6.99 8.14 -11.55
C ASN A 432 7.55 7.43 -10.31
N ASN A 433 8.13 8.21 -9.38
CA ASN A 433 8.70 7.69 -8.13
C ASN A 433 7.66 7.00 -7.24
N GLU A 434 6.40 7.45 -7.27
CA GLU A 434 5.33 6.89 -6.45
C GLU A 434 4.99 5.44 -6.84
N ALA A 435 5.26 5.07 -8.08
CA ALA A 435 5.01 3.73 -8.60
C ALA A 435 5.96 2.66 -8.03
N ARG A 436 7.10 3.07 -7.44
CA ARG A 436 8.14 2.14 -6.96
C ARG A 436 7.62 1.09 -6.00
N SER A 437 6.84 1.50 -5.00
CA SER A 437 6.35 0.59 -3.97
C SER A 437 5.33 -0.41 -4.52
N GLU A 438 4.38 0.07 -5.32
CA GLU A 438 3.36 -0.79 -5.92
C GLU A 438 3.95 -1.75 -6.97
N LEU A 439 4.93 -1.30 -7.76
CA LEU A 439 5.59 -2.17 -8.73
C LEU A 439 6.47 -3.22 -8.07
N ALA A 440 7.14 -2.90 -6.97
CA ALA A 440 7.89 -3.89 -6.20
C ALA A 440 6.95 -4.94 -5.58
N ALA A 441 5.80 -4.50 -5.04
CA ALA A 441 4.75 -5.39 -4.55
C ALA A 441 4.14 -6.27 -5.66
N LEU A 442 3.97 -5.71 -6.87
CA LEU A 442 3.45 -6.43 -8.05
C LEU A 442 4.47 -7.47 -8.52
N TYR A 443 5.74 -7.08 -8.62
CA TYR A 443 6.84 -7.99 -8.93
C TYR A 443 6.92 -9.14 -7.93
N SER A 444 6.85 -8.83 -6.63
CA SER A 444 6.84 -9.81 -5.54
C SER A 444 5.68 -10.81 -5.69
N SER A 445 4.46 -10.30 -5.90
CA SER A 445 3.26 -11.12 -6.08
C SER A 445 3.36 -12.04 -7.31
N LEU A 446 3.78 -11.50 -8.46
CA LEU A 446 3.99 -12.29 -9.68
C LEU A 446 5.10 -13.34 -9.51
N TYR A 447 6.16 -13.02 -8.77
CA TYR A 447 7.25 -13.95 -8.51
C TYR A 447 6.79 -15.15 -7.68
N ALA A 448 6.00 -14.91 -6.64
CA ALA A 448 5.40 -15.98 -5.85
C ALA A 448 4.46 -16.87 -6.67
N LEU A 449 3.58 -16.26 -7.48
CA LEU A 449 2.70 -17.00 -8.39
C LEU A 449 3.49 -17.82 -9.41
N GLN A 450 4.61 -17.30 -9.91
CA GLN A 450 5.49 -18.03 -10.82
C GLN A 450 6.08 -19.29 -10.17
N ILE A 451 6.54 -19.19 -8.92
CA ILE A 451 7.09 -20.36 -8.18
C ILE A 451 6.05 -21.46 -7.99
N LEU A 452 4.82 -21.06 -7.67
CA LEU A 452 3.74 -21.98 -7.33
C LEU A 452 3.05 -22.58 -8.55
N SER A 453 3.08 -21.87 -9.69
CA SER A 453 2.56 -22.36 -10.97
C SER A 453 3.53 -23.27 -11.74
N GLY A 454 4.82 -23.22 -11.38
CA GLY A 454 5.92 -23.93 -12.05
C GLY A 454 6.10 -25.39 -11.67
#